data_AF-A0A3S1HYH5-F1
#
_entry.id   AF-A0A3S1HYH5-F1
#
_cell.length_a   1.000
_cell.length_b   1.000
_cell.length_c   1.000
_cell.angle_alpha   90.00
_cell.angle_beta   90.00
_cell.angle_gamma   90.00
#
_symmetry.space_group_name_H-M   'P 1'
#
loop_
_entity.id
_entity.type
_entity.pdbx_description
1 polymer ?
#
loop_
_entity_poly.entity_id
_entity_poly.type
_entity_poly.pdbx_seq_one_letter_code
_entity_poly.pdbx_strand_id
1 'polypeptide(L)'
;DGRCVPVSTGICPGLSSALLPNEFGHKAPETALLEFLQFEPLFRVGCSPQLAPFLCGRYLPECKGQPLVPCRSLCEKAIGGCMPLLQKFYIKWPEALDCAKLPTSGNCYGGGRPGGSRPGGRPKFSSCVEFSSDFCPGMPYETAAFPNLLSQKSPTAANLTLAELQRLVQTGCSPYLADFLCGVNFPECRGDQMIAPCRSLCTKAYEACADTVREKGFTWPRVLNCHQFPS
;
A
#
# COMPACT_ATOMS: atom_id res chain seq x y z
N ASP A 1 4.80 -18.35 25.90
CA ASP A 1 4.43 -16.97 26.27
C ASP A 1 4.89 -15.98 25.22
N GLY A 2 3.95 -15.34 24.53
CA GLY A 2 4.25 -14.28 23.57
C GLY A 2 4.24 -12.90 24.24
N ARG A 3 5.10 -11.99 23.80
CA ARG A 3 5.15 -10.60 24.27
C ARG A 3 4.99 -9.62 23.12
N CYS A 4 4.27 -8.55 23.40
CA CYS A 4 4.12 -7.43 22.47
C CYS A 4 5.34 -6.52 22.53
N VAL A 5 6.02 -6.39 21.41
CA VAL A 5 7.21 -5.56 21.28
C VAL A 5 6.96 -4.44 20.27
N PRO A 6 7.48 -3.22 20.50
CA PRO A 6 7.38 -2.13 19.54
C PRO A 6 8.03 -2.49 18.20
N VAL A 7 7.43 -2.04 17.10
CA VAL A 7 7.97 -2.22 15.74
C VAL A 7 7.96 -0.89 15.03
N SER A 8 9.06 -0.56 14.36
CA SER A 8 9.14 0.57 13.43
C SER A 8 9.58 0.03 12.08
N THR A 9 8.68 0.07 11.10
CA THR A 9 9.00 -0.37 9.73
C THR A 9 8.20 0.44 8.71
N GLY A 10 8.87 0.91 7.66
CA GLY A 10 8.21 1.55 6.52
C GLY A 10 7.47 0.57 5.61
N ILE A 11 7.62 -0.74 5.81
CA ILE A 11 7.05 -1.76 4.92
C ILE A 11 5.68 -2.26 5.39
N CYS A 12 5.38 -2.16 6.68
CA CYS A 12 4.08 -2.52 7.27
C CYS A 12 3.41 -1.25 7.83
N PRO A 13 2.68 -0.48 7.01
CA PRO A 13 2.12 0.81 7.41
C PRO A 13 1.10 0.64 8.55
N GLY A 14 1.18 1.50 9.57
CA GLY A 14 0.23 1.52 10.69
C GLY A 14 0.49 0.47 11.78
N LEU A 15 1.49 -0.41 11.60
CA LEU A 15 1.91 -1.35 12.63
C LEU A 15 2.83 -0.65 13.64
N SER A 16 2.44 -0.66 14.93
CA SER A 16 3.23 -0.07 16.02
C SER A 16 3.83 -1.09 16.98
N SER A 17 3.28 -2.30 17.03
CA SER A 17 3.78 -3.40 17.85
C SER A 17 3.41 -4.76 17.27
N ALA A 18 4.24 -5.78 17.55
CA ALA A 18 4.02 -7.16 17.11
C ALA A 18 4.17 -8.15 18.27
N LEU A 19 3.41 -9.24 18.23
CA LEU A 19 3.51 -10.34 19.19
C LEU A 19 4.64 -11.30 18.80
N LEU A 20 5.61 -11.51 19.68
CA LEU A 20 6.73 -12.42 19.47
C LEU A 20 6.86 -13.48 20.58
N PRO A 21 7.34 -14.70 20.30
CA PRO A 21 7.88 -15.12 19.01
C PRO A 21 6.80 -15.27 17.94
N ASN A 22 7.13 -14.90 16.70
CA ASN A 22 6.25 -15.19 15.57
C ASN A 22 6.26 -16.70 15.28
N GLU A 23 5.44 -17.13 14.33
CA GLU A 23 5.31 -18.54 13.98
C GLU A 23 6.58 -19.18 13.38
N PHE A 24 7.54 -18.38 12.95
CA PHE A 24 8.85 -18.82 12.48
C PHE A 24 9.90 -18.85 13.60
N GLY A 25 9.50 -18.53 14.83
CA GLY A 25 10.38 -18.56 16.01
C GLY A 25 11.21 -17.29 16.21
N HIS A 26 11.02 -16.24 15.42
CA HIS A 26 11.73 -14.97 15.62
C HIS A 26 11.31 -14.34 16.94
N LYS A 27 12.28 -14.06 17.81
CA LYS A 27 12.04 -13.47 19.15
C LYS A 27 12.16 -11.95 19.18
N ALA A 28 12.65 -11.35 18.10
CA ALA A 28 12.87 -9.91 17.98
C ALA A 28 12.40 -9.39 16.59
N PRO A 29 11.80 -8.19 16.50
CA PRO A 29 11.32 -7.64 15.23
C PRO A 29 12.41 -7.53 14.17
N GLU A 30 13.64 -7.19 14.59
CA GLU A 30 14.80 -7.04 13.72
C GLU A 30 15.12 -8.36 13.02
N THR A 31 15.06 -9.48 13.76
CA THR A 31 15.29 -10.81 13.18
C THR A 31 14.21 -11.21 12.18
N ALA A 32 12.94 -10.92 12.49
CA ALA A 32 11.83 -11.17 11.56
C ALA A 32 11.93 -10.29 10.30
N LEU A 33 12.31 -9.01 10.48
CA LEU A 33 12.49 -8.06 9.40
C LEU A 33 13.67 -8.44 8.50
N LEU A 34 14.77 -8.97 9.03
CA LEU A 34 15.91 -9.44 8.24
C LEU A 34 15.50 -10.56 7.27
N GLU A 35 14.71 -11.54 7.71
CA GLU A 35 14.20 -12.58 6.80
C GLU A 35 13.19 -12.00 5.81
N PHE A 36 12.33 -11.09 6.28
CA PHE A 36 11.37 -10.38 5.44
C PHE A 36 12.04 -9.57 4.31
N LEU A 37 13.25 -9.03 4.51
CA LEU A 37 13.98 -8.26 3.49
C LEU A 37 14.28 -9.07 2.22
N GLN A 38 14.26 -10.40 2.25
CA GLN A 38 14.43 -11.20 1.03
C GLN A 38 13.33 -10.94 -0.02
N PHE A 39 12.18 -10.41 0.42
CA PHE A 39 11.06 -10.05 -0.45
C PHE A 39 11.11 -8.59 -0.93
N GLU A 40 12.13 -7.81 -0.52
CA GLU A 40 12.27 -6.41 -0.92
C GLU A 40 12.20 -6.18 -2.43
N PRO A 41 12.81 -7.02 -3.31
CA PRO A 41 12.67 -6.85 -4.75
C PRO A 41 11.20 -6.92 -5.22
N LEU A 42 10.40 -7.83 -4.65
CA LEU A 42 8.97 -7.95 -4.98
C LEU A 42 8.19 -6.73 -4.51
N PHE A 43 8.56 -6.16 -3.36
CA PHE A 43 7.98 -4.90 -2.88
C PHE A 43 8.36 -3.69 -3.73
N ARG A 44 9.59 -3.64 -4.25
CA ARG A 44 10.03 -2.58 -5.17
C ARG A 44 9.29 -2.64 -6.50
N VAL A 45 9.07 -3.84 -7.03
CA VAL A 45 8.28 -4.02 -8.25
C VAL A 45 6.79 -3.78 -8.01
N GLY A 46 6.30 -4.02 -6.79
CA GLY A 46 4.91 -3.77 -6.44
C GLY A 46 3.92 -4.72 -7.14
N CYS A 47 4.35 -5.97 -7.35
CA CYS A 47 3.63 -6.97 -8.13
C CYS A 47 2.27 -7.41 -7.55
N SER A 48 2.06 -7.25 -6.24
CA SER A 48 0.75 -7.49 -5.63
C SER A 48 0.50 -6.53 -4.46
N PRO A 49 -0.66 -5.85 -4.41
CA PRO A 49 -1.04 -5.05 -3.26
C PRO A 49 -1.32 -5.89 -2.01
N GLN A 50 -1.51 -7.20 -2.17
CA GLN A 50 -1.78 -8.13 -1.07
C GLN A 50 -0.48 -8.67 -0.44
N LEU A 51 0.69 -8.40 -1.03
CA LEU A 51 1.97 -8.92 -0.56
C LEU A 51 2.34 -8.39 0.84
N ALA A 52 2.19 -7.08 1.07
CA ALA A 52 2.51 -6.49 2.38
C ALA A 52 1.54 -6.97 3.47
N PRO A 53 0.21 -6.88 3.31
CA PRO A 53 -0.73 -7.41 4.30
C PRO A 53 -0.52 -8.89 4.62
N PHE A 54 -0.12 -9.68 3.63
CA PHE A 54 0.19 -11.09 3.83
C PHE A 54 1.48 -11.28 4.65
N LEU A 55 2.62 -10.77 4.17
CA LEU A 55 3.91 -11.00 4.82
C LEU A 55 4.00 -10.31 6.19
N CYS A 56 3.42 -9.12 6.36
CA CYS A 56 3.40 -8.42 7.64
C CYS A 56 2.69 -9.24 8.71
N GLY A 57 1.53 -9.84 8.43
CA GLY A 57 0.85 -10.64 9.47
C GLY A 57 1.50 -12.00 9.76
N ARG A 58 2.30 -12.55 8.83
CA ARG A 58 3.11 -13.75 9.06
C ARG A 58 4.33 -13.45 9.94
N TYR A 59 5.09 -12.42 9.59
CA TYR A 59 6.35 -12.09 10.24
C TYR A 59 6.19 -11.18 11.47
N LEU A 60 5.16 -10.33 11.49
CA LEU A 60 4.93 -9.31 12.51
C LEU A 60 3.44 -9.29 12.92
N PRO A 61 2.94 -10.39 13.52
CA PRO A 61 1.52 -10.50 13.88
C PRO A 61 1.12 -9.43 14.90
N GLU A 62 -0.07 -8.86 14.72
CA GLU A 62 -0.57 -7.82 15.62
C GLU A 62 -0.80 -8.31 17.05
N CYS A 63 -0.70 -7.39 18.00
CA CYS A 63 -0.89 -7.62 19.43
C CYS A 63 -2.34 -7.76 19.91
N LYS A 64 -3.32 -7.45 19.06
CA LYS A 64 -4.73 -7.36 19.47
C LYS A 64 -5.42 -8.72 19.34
N GLY A 65 -5.75 -9.33 20.48
CA GLY A 65 -6.50 -10.59 20.54
C GLY A 65 -5.64 -11.83 20.29
N GLN A 66 -6.29 -12.95 19.93
CA GLN A 66 -5.56 -14.13 19.46
C GLN A 66 -4.95 -13.84 18.09
N PRO A 67 -3.67 -14.20 17.85
CA PRO A 67 -3.04 -14.04 16.55
C PRO A 67 -3.85 -14.75 15.48
N LEU A 68 -4.47 -13.96 14.58
CA LEU A 68 -5.14 -14.50 13.41
C LEU A 68 -4.10 -14.74 12.33
N VAL A 69 -4.15 -15.92 11.70
CA VAL A 69 -3.36 -16.23 10.51
C VAL A 69 -4.05 -15.66 9.25
N PRO A 70 -3.31 -15.38 8.17
CA PRO A 70 -3.92 -14.98 6.92
C PRO A 70 -4.75 -16.13 6.34
N CYS A 71 -5.87 -15.81 5.72
CA CYS A 71 -6.61 -16.79 4.94
C CYS A 71 -5.82 -17.17 3.68
N ARG A 72 -6.03 -18.41 3.21
CA ARG A 72 -5.43 -18.93 1.97
C ARG A 72 -5.63 -17.99 0.79
N SER A 73 -6.83 -17.42 0.64
CA SER A 73 -7.14 -16.48 -0.44
C SER A 73 -6.31 -15.21 -0.44
N LEU A 74 -5.86 -14.74 0.75
CA LEU A 74 -4.98 -13.58 0.84
C LEU A 74 -3.58 -13.94 0.33
N CYS A 75 -3.05 -15.09 0.77
CA CYS A 75 -1.77 -15.62 0.32
C CYS A 75 -1.74 -15.86 -1.20
N GLU A 76 -2.77 -16.50 -1.75
CA GLU A 76 -2.86 -16.79 -3.19
C GLU A 76 -2.89 -15.50 -4.02
N LYS A 77 -3.60 -14.45 -3.56
CA LYS A 77 -3.58 -13.14 -4.22
C LYS A 77 -2.24 -12.42 -4.07
N ALA A 78 -1.57 -12.56 -2.93
CA ALA A 78 -0.25 -12.00 -2.69
C ALA A 78 0.78 -12.57 -3.66
N ILE A 79 0.85 -13.90 -3.75
CA ILE A 79 1.82 -14.59 -4.61
C ILE A 79 1.39 -14.53 -6.08
N GLY A 80 0.11 -14.66 -6.38
CA GLY A 80 -0.42 -14.69 -7.74
C GLY A 80 -0.04 -13.46 -8.57
N GLY A 81 -0.04 -12.27 -7.99
CA GLY A 81 0.42 -11.05 -8.68
C GLY A 81 1.93 -11.05 -8.96
N CYS A 82 2.72 -11.77 -8.16
CA CYS A 82 4.18 -11.86 -8.26
C CYS A 82 4.66 -13.09 -9.06
N MET A 83 3.79 -14.05 -9.33
CA MET A 83 4.11 -15.29 -10.05
C MET A 83 4.83 -15.09 -11.39
N PRO A 84 4.42 -14.14 -12.27
CA PRO A 84 5.13 -13.92 -13.54
C PRO A 84 6.62 -13.57 -13.34
N LEU A 85 6.95 -12.82 -12.28
CA LEU A 85 8.33 -12.46 -11.96
C LEU A 85 9.08 -13.64 -11.36
N LEU A 86 8.46 -14.34 -10.41
CA LEU A 86 9.05 -15.51 -9.75
C LEU A 86 9.40 -16.60 -10.76
N GLN A 87 8.50 -16.88 -11.71
CA GLN A 87 8.73 -17.83 -12.80
C GLN A 87 9.86 -17.37 -13.73
N LYS A 88 9.82 -16.10 -14.16
CA LYS A 88 10.83 -15.55 -15.07
C LYS A 88 12.26 -15.68 -14.53
N PHE A 89 12.42 -15.53 -13.22
CA PHE A 89 13.72 -15.59 -12.55
C PHE A 89 13.97 -16.91 -11.81
N TYR A 90 13.12 -17.93 -12.00
CA TYR A 90 13.21 -19.24 -11.35
C TYR A 90 13.31 -19.16 -9.82
N ILE A 91 12.72 -18.12 -9.21
CA ILE A 91 12.68 -17.92 -7.77
C ILE A 91 11.54 -18.77 -7.21
N LYS A 92 11.88 -19.72 -6.34
CA LYS A 92 10.87 -20.55 -5.65
C LYS A 92 10.24 -19.79 -4.50
N TRP A 93 8.94 -19.93 -4.37
CA TRP A 93 8.23 -19.45 -3.18
C TRP A 93 8.63 -20.30 -1.96
N PRO A 94 8.95 -19.70 -0.79
CA PRO A 94 9.38 -20.46 0.38
C PRO A 94 8.30 -21.39 0.91
N GLU A 95 8.70 -22.61 1.27
CA GLU A 95 7.78 -23.63 1.79
C GLU A 95 7.12 -23.22 3.11
N ALA A 96 7.79 -22.39 3.91
CA ALA A 96 7.27 -21.82 5.15
C ALA A 96 6.07 -20.87 4.92
N LEU A 97 5.87 -20.43 3.68
CA LEU A 97 4.81 -19.51 3.26
C LEU A 97 3.83 -20.15 2.27
N ASP A 98 3.82 -21.49 2.17
CA ASP A 98 2.90 -22.21 1.30
C ASP A 98 1.43 -21.92 1.68
N CYS A 99 0.66 -21.38 0.72
CA CYS A 99 -0.74 -21.04 0.93
C CYS A 99 -1.60 -22.27 1.28
N ALA A 100 -1.21 -23.48 0.88
CA ALA A 100 -1.93 -24.70 1.21
C ALA A 100 -2.01 -24.93 2.72
N LYS A 101 -1.01 -24.44 3.49
CA LYS A 101 -0.93 -24.54 4.95
C LYS A 101 -1.90 -23.58 5.66
N LEU A 102 -2.53 -22.66 4.94
CA LEU A 102 -3.45 -21.66 5.50
C LEU A 102 -4.92 -22.09 5.41
N PRO A 103 -5.77 -21.62 6.35
CA PRO A 103 -7.20 -21.91 6.35
C PRO A 103 -7.91 -21.25 5.17
N THR A 104 -8.88 -21.97 4.59
CA THR A 104 -9.74 -21.47 3.51
C THR A 104 -10.89 -20.59 4.00
N SER A 105 -11.35 -20.80 5.24
CA SER A 105 -12.47 -20.08 5.87
C SER A 105 -12.41 -20.20 7.40
N GLY A 106 -13.07 -19.29 8.13
CA GLY A 106 -13.14 -19.32 9.60
C GLY A 106 -12.33 -18.19 10.24
N ASN A 107 -11.66 -18.47 11.36
CA ASN A 107 -10.81 -17.53 12.12
C ASN A 107 -9.49 -17.23 11.38
N CYS A 108 -9.58 -16.52 10.25
CA CYS A 108 -8.43 -15.98 9.53
C CYS A 108 -8.78 -14.61 8.95
N TYR A 109 -7.77 -13.77 8.70
CA TYR A 109 -7.97 -12.44 8.14
C TYR A 109 -7.71 -12.40 6.62
N GLY A 110 -8.28 -11.44 5.91
CA GLY A 110 -8.10 -11.32 4.45
C GLY A 110 -8.83 -12.37 3.61
N GLY A 111 -9.72 -13.15 4.22
CA GLY A 111 -10.58 -14.14 3.58
C GLY A 111 -11.77 -13.50 2.90
N GLY A 112 -11.60 -13.01 1.67
CA GLY A 112 -12.75 -12.58 0.87
C GLY A 112 -13.53 -13.80 0.37
N ARG A 113 -14.80 -13.95 0.78
CA ARG A 113 -15.74 -14.85 0.09
C ARG A 113 -15.95 -14.35 -1.35
N PRO A 114 -16.10 -15.24 -2.35
CA PRO A 114 -16.64 -14.83 -3.64
C PRO A 114 -18.12 -14.45 -3.43
N GLY A 115 -18.40 -13.15 -3.31
CA GLY A 115 -19.75 -12.61 -3.10
C GLY A 115 -20.01 -11.92 -1.75
N GLY A 116 -19.02 -11.83 -0.85
CA GLY A 116 -19.15 -11.12 0.42
C GLY A 116 -18.15 -9.99 0.53
N SER A 117 -18.64 -8.75 0.52
CA SER A 117 -18.00 -7.50 0.91
C SER A 117 -16.47 -7.49 0.87
N ARG A 118 -15.95 -6.96 -0.23
CA ARG A 118 -14.62 -6.36 -0.37
C ARG A 118 -14.14 -5.84 1.01
N PRO A 119 -12.97 -6.22 1.55
CA PRO A 119 -12.29 -5.41 2.56
C PRO A 119 -11.70 -4.18 1.86
N GLY A 120 -12.51 -3.50 1.04
CA GLY A 120 -12.40 -2.08 0.84
C GLY A 120 -13.35 -1.49 1.85
N GLY A 121 -12.92 -1.41 3.11
CA GLY A 121 -13.46 -0.33 3.93
C GLY A 121 -13.27 0.91 3.08
N ARG A 122 -14.37 1.59 2.70
CA ARG A 122 -14.27 2.90 2.06
C ARG A 122 -13.23 3.68 2.87
N PRO A 123 -12.24 4.34 2.26
CA PRO A 123 -11.32 5.20 3.00
C PRO A 123 -12.18 6.08 3.91
N LYS A 124 -12.16 5.79 5.22
CA LYS A 124 -12.98 6.51 6.18
C LYS A 124 -12.23 7.82 6.39
N PHE A 125 -12.60 8.84 5.65
CA PHE A 125 -12.22 10.20 5.97
C PHE A 125 -13.14 10.70 7.09
N SER A 126 -12.62 11.58 7.95
CA SER A 126 -13.38 12.15 9.05
C SER A 126 -14.17 13.39 8.64
N SER A 127 -13.65 14.14 7.66
CA SER A 127 -14.25 15.40 7.23
C SER A 127 -13.80 15.80 5.82
N CYS A 128 -14.65 16.56 5.14
CA CYS A 128 -14.27 17.33 3.96
C CYS A 128 -13.77 18.68 4.42
N VAL A 129 -12.55 19.02 4.00
CA VAL A 129 -11.85 20.22 4.44
C VAL A 129 -11.60 21.07 3.21
N GLU A 130 -11.88 22.37 3.33
CA GLU A 130 -11.46 23.35 2.33
C GLU A 130 -9.95 23.28 2.13
N PHE A 131 -9.51 23.37 0.89
CA PHE A 131 -8.09 23.36 0.59
C PHE A 131 -7.76 24.45 -0.42
N SER A 132 -6.52 24.91 -0.34
CA SER A 132 -5.90 25.75 -1.37
C SER A 132 -4.54 25.13 -1.70
N SER A 133 -4.20 25.11 -2.98
CA SER A 133 -2.96 24.53 -3.46
C SER A 133 -2.47 25.26 -4.70
N ASP A 134 -1.28 25.86 -4.61
CA ASP A 134 -0.61 26.45 -5.76
C ASP A 134 -0.20 25.39 -6.80
N PHE A 135 -0.03 24.15 -6.35
CA PHE A 135 0.31 23.02 -7.21
C PHE A 135 -0.90 22.50 -8.00
N CYS A 136 -2.10 22.53 -7.41
CA CYS A 136 -3.34 22.06 -8.01
C CYS A 136 -4.31 23.24 -8.29
N PRO A 137 -3.96 24.16 -9.20
CA PRO A 137 -4.83 25.29 -9.50
C PRO A 137 -6.10 24.81 -10.25
N GLY A 138 -7.24 25.40 -9.92
CA GLY A 138 -8.47 25.24 -10.71
C GLY A 138 -9.13 23.87 -10.63
N MET A 139 -8.99 23.17 -9.50
CA MET A 139 -9.77 21.95 -9.24
C MET A 139 -11.28 22.24 -9.34
N PRO A 140 -12.10 21.30 -9.86
CA PRO A 140 -13.54 21.52 -10.06
C PRO A 140 -14.36 21.52 -8.75
N TYR A 141 -13.68 21.41 -7.61
CA TYR A 141 -14.23 21.41 -6.27
C TYR A 141 -13.27 22.09 -5.30
N GLU A 142 -13.81 22.63 -4.20
CA GLU A 142 -13.07 23.45 -3.24
C GLU A 142 -12.80 22.72 -1.91
N THR A 143 -13.38 21.52 -1.72
CA THR A 143 -13.20 20.71 -0.51
C THR A 143 -12.67 19.32 -0.85
N ALA A 144 -11.79 18.78 0.00
CA ALA A 144 -11.19 17.47 -0.18
C ALA A 144 -11.29 16.62 1.10
N ALA A 145 -11.29 15.30 0.92
CA ALA A 145 -11.43 14.36 2.02
C ALA A 145 -10.14 14.20 2.82
N PHE A 146 -10.22 14.36 4.15
CA PHE A 146 -9.10 14.10 5.07
C PHE A 146 -9.49 13.14 6.22
N PRO A 147 -8.63 12.17 6.61
CA PRO A 147 -7.31 11.90 6.02
C PRO A 147 -7.39 11.48 4.55
N ASN A 148 -6.48 11.98 3.71
CA ASN A 148 -6.51 11.73 2.27
C ASN A 148 -6.04 10.30 1.94
N LEU A 149 -5.87 9.96 0.65
CA LEU A 149 -5.44 8.63 0.23
C LEU A 149 -4.03 8.26 0.71
N LEU A 150 -3.22 9.25 1.08
CA LEU A 150 -1.90 9.08 1.68
C LEU A 150 -1.94 9.09 3.22
N SER A 151 -3.14 9.05 3.82
CA SER A 151 -3.38 9.15 5.27
C SER A 151 -2.87 10.44 5.90
N GLN A 152 -2.61 11.48 5.11
CA GLN A 152 -2.25 12.79 5.61
C GLN A 152 -3.48 13.45 6.21
N LYS A 153 -3.30 14.22 7.28
CA LYS A 153 -4.41 14.74 8.10
C LYS A 153 -4.84 16.17 7.77
N SER A 154 -4.12 16.85 6.88
CA SER A 154 -4.43 18.25 6.55
C SER A 154 -4.00 18.63 5.13
N PRO A 155 -4.65 19.64 4.53
CA PRO A 155 -4.22 20.25 3.27
C PRO A 155 -2.77 20.71 3.29
N THR A 156 -2.29 21.25 4.42
CA THR A 156 -0.91 21.68 4.59
C THR A 156 0.09 20.52 4.41
N ALA A 157 -0.19 19.36 5.01
CA ALA A 157 0.65 18.18 4.84
C ALA A 157 0.66 17.68 3.38
N ALA A 158 -0.49 17.71 2.71
CA ALA A 158 -0.61 17.36 1.30
C ALA A 158 0.20 18.30 0.39
N ASN A 159 0.11 19.62 0.61
CA ASN A 159 0.90 20.62 -0.14
C ASN A 159 2.41 20.44 0.04
N LEU A 160 2.89 20.10 1.24
CA LEU A 160 4.31 19.82 1.46
C LEU A 160 4.81 18.64 0.62
N THR A 161 4.02 17.56 0.54
CA THR A 161 4.36 16.41 -0.32
C THR A 161 4.34 16.76 -1.80
N LEU A 162 3.38 17.60 -2.24
CA LEU A 162 3.35 18.06 -3.63
C LEU A 162 4.55 18.95 -3.97
N ALA A 163 5.01 19.79 -3.04
CA ALA A 163 6.21 20.61 -3.23
C ALA A 163 7.47 19.75 -3.45
N GLU A 164 7.60 18.62 -2.75
CA GLU A 164 8.71 17.67 -2.96
C GLU A 164 8.68 17.06 -4.37
N LEU A 165 7.49 16.81 -4.91
CA LEU A 165 7.27 16.22 -6.22
C LEU A 165 7.29 17.26 -7.36
N GLN A 166 7.35 18.55 -7.05
CA GLN A 166 7.36 19.62 -8.05
C GLN A 166 8.50 19.48 -9.05
N ARG A 167 9.69 19.05 -8.60
CA ARG A 167 10.83 18.83 -9.51
C ARG A 167 10.59 17.70 -10.51
N LEU A 168 9.84 16.67 -10.13
CA LEU A 168 9.47 15.59 -11.06
C LEU A 168 8.45 16.11 -12.07
N VAL A 169 7.45 16.87 -11.63
CA VAL A 169 6.41 17.42 -12.51
C VAL A 169 7.00 18.42 -13.52
N GLN A 170 7.96 19.24 -13.09
CA GLN A 170 8.67 20.19 -13.95
C GLN A 170 9.51 19.53 -15.05
N THR A 171 9.81 18.22 -14.96
CA THR A 171 10.46 17.51 -16.06
C THR A 171 9.55 17.36 -17.28
N GLY A 172 8.23 17.50 -17.10
CA GLY A 172 7.27 17.33 -18.17
C GLY A 172 7.14 15.88 -18.68
N CYS A 173 7.61 14.89 -17.91
CA CYS A 173 7.62 13.49 -18.35
C CYS A 173 6.23 12.90 -18.66
N SER A 174 5.17 13.41 -18.03
CA SER A 174 3.80 13.00 -18.34
C SER A 174 2.83 14.17 -18.21
N PRO A 175 1.92 14.37 -19.17
CA PRO A 175 0.84 15.35 -19.03
C PRO A 175 -0.18 14.94 -17.96
N TYR A 176 -0.19 13.67 -17.54
CA TYR A 176 -1.14 13.12 -16.58
C TYR A 176 -0.65 13.16 -15.13
N LEU A 177 0.62 13.50 -14.90
CA LEU A 177 1.24 13.40 -13.59
C LEU A 177 0.62 14.38 -12.58
N ALA A 178 0.43 15.64 -12.98
CA ALA A 178 -0.14 16.65 -12.10
C ALA A 178 -1.57 16.27 -11.68
N ASP A 179 -2.42 15.91 -12.64
CA ASP A 179 -3.81 15.48 -12.40
C ASP A 179 -3.88 14.29 -11.45
N PHE A 180 -3.02 13.30 -11.67
CA PHE A 180 -2.92 12.14 -10.79
C PHE A 180 -2.53 12.54 -9.36
N LEU A 181 -1.46 13.34 -9.20
CA LEU A 181 -0.99 13.78 -7.89
C LEU A 181 -2.02 14.63 -7.16
N CYS A 182 -2.74 15.50 -7.87
CA CYS A 182 -3.83 16.30 -7.32
C CYS A 182 -4.99 15.42 -6.84
N GLY A 183 -5.43 14.45 -7.65
CA GLY A 183 -6.48 13.52 -7.25
C GLY A 183 -6.11 12.63 -6.06
N VAL A 184 -4.82 12.33 -5.88
CA VAL A 184 -4.35 11.57 -4.70
C VAL A 184 -4.30 12.44 -3.44
N ASN A 185 -3.79 13.66 -3.54
CA ASN A 185 -3.54 14.53 -2.40
C ASN A 185 -4.79 15.30 -1.94
N PHE A 186 -5.68 15.63 -2.87
CA PHE A 186 -6.93 16.36 -2.63
C PHE A 186 -8.12 15.62 -3.25
N PRO A 187 -8.47 14.40 -2.80
CA PRO A 187 -9.57 13.64 -3.37
C PRO A 187 -10.92 14.31 -3.09
N GLU A 188 -11.79 14.39 -4.11
CA GLU A 188 -13.15 14.92 -3.97
C GLU A 188 -13.93 14.14 -2.92
N CYS A 189 -14.68 14.86 -2.08
CA CYS A 189 -15.72 14.29 -1.24
C CYS A 189 -17.08 14.34 -1.94
N ARG A 190 -17.78 13.21 -2.00
CA ARG A 190 -19.20 13.19 -2.40
C ARG A 190 -20.03 12.43 -1.38
N GLY A 191 -20.71 13.15 -0.49
CA GLY A 191 -21.35 12.55 0.69
C GLY A 191 -20.30 11.84 1.55
N ASP A 192 -20.53 10.56 1.89
CA ASP A 192 -19.57 9.71 2.64
C ASP A 192 -18.54 9.00 1.75
N GLN A 193 -18.34 9.46 0.51
CA GLN A 193 -17.45 8.82 -0.45
C GLN A 193 -16.28 9.73 -0.82
N MET A 194 -15.07 9.24 -0.55
CA MET A 194 -13.84 9.79 -1.11
C MET A 194 -13.65 9.24 -2.53
N ILE A 195 -13.47 10.13 -3.49
CA ILE A 195 -13.25 9.77 -4.90
C ILE A 195 -11.75 9.66 -5.17
N ALA A 196 -11.27 8.44 -5.37
CA ALA A 196 -9.89 8.17 -5.73
C ALA A 196 -9.68 8.26 -7.25
N PRO A 197 -8.48 8.64 -7.73
CA PRO A 197 -8.18 8.66 -9.16
C PRO A 197 -8.19 7.25 -9.74
N CYS A 198 -8.46 7.15 -11.04
CA CYS A 198 -8.48 5.87 -11.74
C CYS A 198 -7.08 5.27 -11.89
N ARG A 199 -6.98 3.95 -11.89
CA ARG A 199 -5.76 3.18 -12.17
C ARG A 199 -5.20 3.54 -13.54
N SER A 200 -6.06 3.76 -14.52
CA SER A 200 -5.66 4.16 -15.87
C SER A 200 -4.92 5.50 -15.87
N LEU A 201 -5.37 6.48 -15.09
CA LEU A 201 -4.69 7.77 -14.93
C LEU A 201 -3.32 7.60 -14.26
N CYS A 202 -3.26 6.83 -13.16
CA CYS A 202 -1.99 6.50 -12.51
C CYS A 202 -1.01 5.82 -13.46
N THR A 203 -1.47 4.81 -14.21
CA THR A 203 -0.62 3.99 -15.09
C THR A 203 -0.01 4.86 -16.18
N LYS A 204 -0.81 5.73 -16.81
CA LYS A 204 -0.33 6.70 -17.80
C LYS A 204 0.69 7.70 -17.22
N ALA A 205 0.47 8.17 -15.99
CA ALA A 205 1.41 9.04 -15.31
C ALA A 205 2.75 8.32 -15.03
N TYR A 206 2.67 7.11 -14.47
CA TYR A 206 3.83 6.32 -14.09
C TYR A 206 4.66 5.87 -15.29
N GLU A 207 4.04 5.25 -16.30
CA GLU A 207 4.74 4.71 -17.47
C GLU A 207 5.52 5.79 -18.22
N ALA A 208 4.91 6.96 -18.43
CA ALA A 208 5.55 8.09 -19.11
C ALA A 208 6.69 8.71 -18.29
N CYS A 209 6.66 8.60 -16.96
CA CYS A 209 7.71 9.13 -16.08
C CYS A 209 8.74 8.08 -15.61
N ALA A 210 8.58 6.80 -15.96
CA ALA A 210 9.38 5.70 -15.43
C ALA A 210 10.89 5.88 -15.69
N ASP A 211 11.25 6.30 -16.91
CA ASP A 211 12.66 6.53 -17.27
C ASP A 211 13.23 7.75 -16.54
N THR A 212 12.48 8.86 -16.48
CA THR A 212 12.90 10.07 -15.76
C THR A 212 13.11 9.81 -14.27
N VAL A 213 12.22 9.03 -13.65
CA VAL A 213 12.35 8.63 -12.24
C VAL A 213 13.65 7.86 -12.03
N ARG A 214 13.96 6.89 -12.90
CA ARG A 214 15.19 6.09 -12.85
C ARG A 214 16.44 6.94 -13.08
N GLU A 215 16.46 7.79 -14.09
CA GLU A 215 17.62 8.58 -14.50
C GLU A 215 17.98 9.67 -13.50
N LYS A 216 16.97 10.34 -12.92
CA LYS A 216 17.18 11.42 -11.97
C LYS A 216 17.27 10.96 -10.52
N GLY A 217 17.29 9.64 -10.29
CA GLY A 217 17.41 9.04 -8.96
C GLY A 217 16.20 9.29 -8.06
N PHE A 218 15.02 9.54 -8.64
CA PHE A 218 13.78 9.58 -7.86
C PHE A 218 13.35 8.15 -7.52
N THR A 219 12.65 7.99 -6.40
CA THR A 219 11.97 6.73 -6.07
C THR A 219 10.48 6.96 -6.17
N TRP A 220 9.79 6.18 -7.01
CA TRP A 220 8.32 6.24 -7.06
C TRP A 220 7.74 5.77 -5.72
N PRO A 221 6.98 6.61 -5.00
CA PRO A 221 6.46 6.24 -3.69
C PRO A 221 5.59 4.99 -3.77
N ARG A 222 5.82 4.03 -2.87
CA ARG A 222 5.05 2.77 -2.84
C ARG A 222 3.54 3.00 -2.68
N VAL A 223 3.17 4.06 -1.94
CA VAL A 223 1.78 4.51 -1.75
C VAL A 223 1.10 4.97 -3.05
N LEU A 224 1.86 5.26 -4.11
CA LEU A 224 1.37 5.62 -5.44
C LEU A 224 1.39 4.44 -6.43
N ASN A 225 1.45 3.19 -5.95
CA ASN A 225 1.36 2.03 -6.85
C ASN A 225 -0.03 1.96 -7.50
N CYS A 226 -0.06 1.89 -8.83
CA CYS A 226 -1.29 1.96 -9.61
C CYS A 226 -2.31 0.85 -9.32
N HIS A 227 -1.87 -0.31 -8.84
CA HIS A 227 -2.77 -1.41 -8.46
C HIS A 227 -3.67 -1.09 -7.26
N GLN A 228 -3.33 -0.06 -6.47
CA GLN A 228 -4.11 0.39 -5.32
C GLN A 228 -5.37 1.18 -5.73
N PHE A 229 -5.39 1.71 -6.95
CA PHE A 229 -6.47 2.55 -7.45
C PHE A 229 -7.56 1.73 -8.16
N PRO A 230 -8.83 2.20 -8.13
CA PRO A 230 -9.95 1.58 -8.84
C PRO A 230 -9.69 1.57 -10.36
N SER A 231 -10.24 0.56 -11.05
CA SER A 231 -10.14 0.45 -12.53
C SER A 231 -10.95 1.53 -13.21
#